data_AF-A0A5C8FK30-F1
#
_entry.id   AF-A0A5C8FK30-F1
#
_cell.length_a   1.000
_cell.length_b   1.000
_cell.length_c   1.000
_cell.angle_alpha   90.00
_cell.angle_beta   90.00
_cell.angle_gamma   90.00
#
_symmetry.space_group_name_H-M   'P 1'
#
loop_
_entity.id
_entity.type
_entity.pdbx_description
1 polymer ?
#
loop_
_entity_poly.entity_id
_entity_poly.type
_entity_poly.pdbx_seq_one_letter_code
_entity_poly.pdbx_strand_id
1 'polypeptide(L)'
;MTNLIKTILLILSITLSMAFISCQNNDKTGDDGSFKNSDLAGTWTSGVNSFTIDSSGKINFTYQGYTYNENILSMDMEGYDVWTSSYNSTYNPNTNPTETSERKKANFHFSSSSSCDVTIEEQKYSGTFPNGEWQTQKTIPVGNFTK
;
A
#
# COMPACT_ATOMS: atom_id res chain seq x y z
N MET A 1 22.36 -3.82 61.91
CA MET A 1 21.39 -4.07 60.83
C MET A 1 21.21 -5.57 60.68
N THR A 2 20.15 -6.12 61.27
CA THR A 2 19.88 -7.56 61.38
C THR A 2 19.83 -8.22 60.00
N ASN A 3 20.29 -9.48 59.89
CA ASN A 3 20.32 -10.23 58.64
C ASN A 3 18.96 -10.23 57.91
N LEU A 4 17.85 -10.21 58.67
CA LEU A 4 16.49 -10.05 58.17
C LEU A 4 16.28 -8.78 57.32
N ILE A 5 16.79 -7.63 57.75
CA ILE A 5 16.65 -6.35 57.03
C ILE A 5 17.45 -6.39 55.72
N LYS A 6 18.64 -7.01 55.73
CA LYS A 6 19.46 -7.19 54.52
C LYS A 6 18.78 -8.12 53.51
N THR A 7 18.13 -9.19 53.98
CA THR A 7 17.39 -10.13 53.11
C THR A 7 16.15 -9.47 52.50
N ILE A 8 15.40 -8.67 53.27
CA ILE A 8 14.23 -7.94 52.75
C ILE A 8 14.64 -6.91 51.68
N LEU A 9 15.71 -6.14 51.91
CA LEU A 9 16.22 -5.17 50.93
C LEU A 9 16.73 -5.84 49.64
N LEU A 10 17.34 -7.02 49.74
CA LEU A 10 17.80 -7.79 48.58
C LEU A 10 16.62 -8.37 47.78
N ILE A 11 15.56 -8.83 48.43
CA ILE A 11 14.36 -9.32 47.75
C ILE A 11 13.62 -8.17 47.06
N LEU A 12 13.48 -7.01 47.72
CA LEU A 12 12.85 -5.83 47.11
C LEU A 12 13.60 -5.35 45.85
N SER A 13 14.93 -5.36 45.84
CA SER A 13 15.72 -4.94 44.67
C SER A 13 15.63 -5.93 43.50
N ILE A 14 15.49 -7.23 43.77
CA ILE A 14 15.29 -8.26 42.74
C ILE A 14 13.88 -8.18 42.15
N THR A 15 12.85 -7.95 42.97
CA THR A 15 11.47 -7.80 42.48
C THR A 15 11.27 -6.51 41.67
N LEU A 16 11.96 -5.43 42.06
CA LEU A 16 11.88 -4.17 41.33
C LEU A 16 12.59 -4.24 39.97
N SER A 17 13.70 -4.98 39.87
CA SER A 17 14.40 -5.21 38.59
C SER A 17 13.64 -6.13 37.62
N MET A 18 12.86 -7.12 38.09
CA MET A 18 11.96 -7.88 37.22
C MET A 18 10.75 -7.07 36.72
N ALA A 19 10.27 -6.09 37.49
CA ALA A 19 9.22 -5.18 37.04
C ALA A 19 9.69 -4.20 35.94
N PHE A 20 10.99 -3.87 35.90
CA PHE A 20 11.56 -3.03 34.83
C PHE A 20 11.92 -3.79 33.55
N ILE A 21 12.19 -5.10 33.62
CA ILE A 21 12.37 -5.93 32.43
C ILE A 21 11.01 -6.26 31.78
N SER A 22 9.95 -6.45 32.58
CA SER A 22 8.60 -6.64 32.05
C SER A 22 7.97 -5.36 31.47
N CYS A 23 8.60 -4.20 31.66
CA CYS A 23 8.20 -2.92 31.05
C CYS A 23 9.23 -2.41 30.02
N GLN A 24 10.20 -3.25 29.62
CA GLN A 24 11.06 -3.06 28.46
C GLN A 24 10.87 -4.25 27.51
N ASN A 25 9.67 -4.29 26.91
CA ASN A 25 9.38 -4.82 25.58
C ASN A 25 7.94 -4.46 25.14
N ASN A 26 7.43 -3.33 25.63
CA ASN A 26 6.30 -2.64 24.98
C ASN A 26 6.80 -1.59 23.99
N ASP A 27 8.07 -1.66 23.59
CA ASP A 27 8.52 -1.07 22.33
C ASP A 27 7.89 -1.89 21.20
N LYS A 28 6.63 -1.58 20.91
CA LYS A 28 5.88 -1.95 19.71
C LYS A 28 6.25 -3.32 19.13
N THR A 29 6.01 -4.39 19.88
CA THR A 29 5.76 -5.68 19.25
C THR A 29 4.31 -5.67 18.77
N GLY A 30 4.11 -5.14 17.56
CA GLY A 30 2.78 -5.01 17.00
C GLY A 30 2.84 -4.23 15.70
N ASP A 31 3.20 -4.94 14.65
CA ASP A 31 2.73 -4.73 13.29
C ASP A 31 1.27 -4.24 13.38
N ASP A 32 1.04 -2.93 13.26
CA ASP A 32 -0.29 -2.32 13.23
C ASP A 32 -0.97 -2.55 11.86
N GLY A 33 -0.48 -3.53 11.09
CA GLY A 33 -0.83 -3.77 9.70
C GLY A 33 -0.28 -2.69 8.77
N SER A 34 0.55 -1.76 9.26
CA SER A 34 1.14 -0.72 8.41
C SER A 34 2.42 -1.21 7.73
N PHE A 35 2.60 -0.81 6.48
CA PHE A 35 3.85 -1.01 5.74
C PHE A 35 4.32 0.33 5.19
N LYS A 36 5.63 0.47 4.99
CA LYS A 36 6.18 1.67 4.35
C LYS A 36 5.96 1.58 2.85
N ASN A 37 5.64 2.70 2.20
CA ASN A 37 5.55 2.71 0.74
C ASN A 37 6.89 2.31 0.08
N SER A 38 8.03 2.62 0.72
CA SER A 38 9.34 2.11 0.33
C SER A 38 9.40 0.59 0.22
N ASP A 39 8.65 -0.11 1.08
CA ASP A 39 8.58 -1.56 1.10
C ASP A 39 7.77 -2.12 -0.06
N LEU A 40 7.13 -1.29 -0.90
CA LEU A 40 6.43 -1.71 -2.11
C LEU A 40 7.34 -1.79 -3.34
N ALA A 41 8.51 -1.13 -3.32
CA ALA A 41 9.46 -1.16 -4.43
C ALA A 41 9.89 -2.60 -4.77
N GLY A 42 9.95 -2.93 -6.06
CA GLY A 42 10.31 -4.26 -6.55
C GLY A 42 9.41 -4.76 -7.68
N THR A 43 9.53 -6.06 -7.97
CA THR A 43 8.75 -6.74 -9.02
C THR A 43 7.61 -7.53 -8.39
N TRP A 44 6.42 -7.32 -8.90
CA TRP A 44 5.19 -7.97 -8.48
C TRP A 44 4.71 -8.90 -9.57
N THR A 45 4.29 -10.12 -9.22
CA THR A 45 3.92 -11.15 -10.20
C THR A 45 2.60 -11.82 -9.87
N SER A 46 1.84 -12.15 -10.91
CA SER A 46 0.60 -12.94 -10.83
C SER A 46 0.44 -13.78 -12.10
N GLY A 47 0.79 -15.06 -12.01
CA GLY A 47 0.82 -15.96 -13.17
C GLY A 47 1.73 -15.41 -14.28
N VAL A 48 1.14 -15.09 -15.43
CA VAL A 48 1.86 -14.52 -16.60
C VAL A 48 1.99 -13.00 -16.58
N ASN A 49 1.31 -12.32 -15.64
CA ASN A 49 1.33 -10.87 -15.52
C ASN A 49 2.40 -10.43 -14.51
N SER A 50 2.99 -9.26 -14.75
CA SER A 50 3.88 -8.62 -13.79
C SER A 50 3.84 -7.11 -13.90
N PHE A 51 4.20 -6.43 -12.82
CA PHE A 51 4.52 -5.01 -12.81
C PHE A 51 5.72 -4.74 -11.91
N THR A 52 6.31 -3.56 -12.05
CA THR A 52 7.39 -3.11 -11.18
C THR A 52 7.06 -1.78 -10.54
N ILE A 53 7.51 -1.57 -9.31
CA ILE A 53 7.54 -0.26 -8.64
C ILE A 53 9.01 0.10 -8.42
N ASP A 54 9.44 1.24 -8.93
CA ASP A 54 10.80 1.72 -8.68
C ASP A 54 10.92 2.47 -7.34
N SER A 55 12.15 2.88 -7.00
CA SER A 55 12.43 3.59 -5.74
C SER A 55 11.82 4.98 -5.65
N SER A 56 11.26 5.52 -6.75
CA SER A 56 10.54 6.80 -6.77
C SER A 56 9.04 6.64 -6.58
N GLY A 57 8.53 5.41 -6.52
CA GLY A 57 7.10 5.13 -6.47
C GLY A 57 6.44 5.07 -7.85
N LYS A 58 7.25 5.01 -8.92
CA LYS A 58 6.75 4.87 -10.28
C LYS A 58 6.41 3.43 -10.59
N ILE A 59 5.20 3.21 -11.07
CA ILE A 59 4.78 1.90 -11.54
C ILE A 59 5.14 1.70 -13.01
N ASN A 60 5.39 0.46 -13.40
CA ASN A 60 5.45 0.04 -14.80
C ASN A 60 4.69 -1.28 -14.95
N PHE A 61 3.48 -1.20 -15.49
CA PHE A 61 2.59 -2.33 -15.69
C PHE A 61 2.10 -2.36 -17.13
N THR A 62 2.11 -3.50 -17.79
CA THR A 62 1.52 -3.65 -19.13
C THR A 62 0.43 -4.70 -19.12
N TYR A 63 -0.75 -4.35 -19.60
CA TYR A 63 -1.89 -5.25 -19.69
C TYR A 63 -2.60 -5.07 -21.04
N GLN A 64 -2.77 -6.17 -21.78
CA GLN A 64 -3.43 -6.20 -23.09
C GLN A 64 -2.96 -5.10 -24.07
N GLY A 65 -1.64 -4.83 -24.10
CA GLY A 65 -1.04 -3.84 -25.01
C GLY A 65 -1.09 -2.39 -24.50
N TYR A 66 -1.64 -2.13 -23.31
CA TYR A 66 -1.60 -0.82 -22.66
C TYR A 66 -0.52 -0.80 -21.58
N THR A 67 0.31 0.24 -21.57
CA THR A 67 1.35 0.45 -20.56
C THR A 67 0.92 1.58 -19.61
N TYR A 68 0.98 1.26 -18.32
CA TYR A 68 0.63 2.10 -17.19
C TYR A 68 1.94 2.48 -16.48
N ASN A 69 2.39 3.74 -16.62
CA ASN A 69 3.76 4.17 -16.29
C ASN A 69 3.83 5.52 -15.56
N GLU A 70 3.22 5.62 -14.37
CA GLU A 70 3.07 6.88 -13.63
C GLU A 70 3.57 6.75 -12.19
N ASN A 71 3.88 7.89 -11.56
CA ASN A 71 4.17 7.95 -10.12
C ASN A 71 2.87 7.80 -9.34
N ILE A 72 2.78 6.74 -8.55
CA ILE A 72 1.57 6.41 -7.78
C ILE A 72 1.80 6.41 -6.27
N LEU A 73 3.05 6.43 -5.81
CA LEU A 73 3.40 6.42 -4.39
C LEU A 73 4.27 7.62 -4.02
N SER A 74 3.99 8.20 -2.86
CA SER A 74 4.98 9.01 -2.14
C SER A 74 5.76 8.08 -1.22
N MET A 75 7.04 7.88 -1.52
CA MET A 75 7.84 6.81 -0.90
C MET A 75 8.18 7.06 0.57
N ASP A 76 8.07 8.31 1.02
CA ASP A 76 8.35 8.72 2.39
C ASP A 76 7.14 8.55 3.34
N MET A 77 6.01 8.03 2.85
CA MET A 77 4.79 7.84 3.65
C MET A 77 4.69 6.42 4.22
N GLU A 78 4.20 6.33 5.46
CA GLU A 78 3.72 5.10 6.09
C GLU A 78 2.23 4.92 5.76
N GLY A 79 1.83 3.70 5.38
CA GLY A 79 0.44 3.37 5.11
C GLY A 79 -0.10 2.43 6.18
N TYR A 80 -1.11 2.85 6.92
CA TYR A 80 -1.86 1.97 7.84
C TYR A 80 -2.93 1.24 7.02
N ASP A 81 -2.85 -0.10 6.92
CA ASP A 81 -3.90 -0.99 6.42
C ASP A 81 -4.79 -0.34 5.33
N VAL A 82 -4.18 -0.12 4.15
CA VAL A 82 -4.71 0.86 3.18
C VAL A 82 -5.92 0.31 2.46
N TRP A 83 -7.10 0.87 2.76
CA TRP A 83 -8.21 0.98 1.81
C TRP A 83 -7.69 1.58 0.49
N THR A 84 -7.70 0.77 -0.57
CA THR A 84 -7.60 1.18 -1.98
C THR A 84 -6.67 2.35 -2.28
N SER A 85 -5.40 2.04 -2.52
CA SER A 85 -4.50 2.85 -3.34
C SER A 85 -4.89 2.78 -4.82
N SER A 86 -6.13 3.18 -5.14
CA SER A 86 -6.67 3.24 -6.50
C SER A 86 -6.05 4.40 -7.29
N TYR A 87 -4.75 4.33 -7.55
CA TYR A 87 -4.02 5.38 -8.24
C TYR A 87 -4.19 5.25 -9.75
N ASN A 88 -4.74 6.31 -10.35
CA ASN A 88 -4.91 6.43 -11.79
C ASN A 88 -3.55 6.33 -12.46
N SER A 89 -3.25 5.21 -13.13
CA SER A 89 -2.38 5.32 -14.28
C SER A 89 -3.17 5.99 -15.41
N THR A 90 -2.93 7.28 -15.60
CA THR A 90 -3.45 8.08 -16.71
C THR A 90 -2.81 7.66 -18.03
N TYR A 91 -3.24 6.54 -18.60
CA TYR A 91 -3.38 6.52 -20.05
C TYR A 91 -4.62 7.37 -20.36
N ASN A 92 -4.44 8.69 -20.44
CA ASN A 92 -5.47 9.60 -20.92
C ASN A 92 -5.10 10.03 -22.34
N PRO A 93 -5.57 9.34 -23.39
CA PRO A 93 -5.33 9.79 -24.77
C PRO A 93 -6.02 11.13 -25.06
N ASN A 94 -7.01 11.53 -24.25
CA ASN A 94 -7.84 12.69 -24.50
C ASN A 94 -7.67 13.72 -23.37
N THR A 95 -6.72 14.64 -23.53
CA THR A 95 -6.52 15.79 -22.61
C THR A 95 -7.78 16.63 -22.45
N ASN A 96 -8.64 16.66 -23.48
CA ASN A 96 -9.97 17.26 -23.47
C ASN A 96 -11.01 16.22 -23.95
N PRO A 97 -11.55 15.35 -23.08
CA PRO A 97 -12.49 14.32 -23.48
C PRO A 97 -13.81 14.92 -23.97
N THR A 98 -14.39 14.31 -24.99
CA THR A 98 -15.76 14.55 -25.44
C THR A 98 -16.69 13.47 -24.92
N GLU A 99 -18.00 13.70 -25.01
CA GLU A 99 -19.04 12.68 -24.78
C GLU A 99 -18.64 11.34 -25.42
N THR A 100 -18.81 10.24 -24.69
CA THR A 100 -18.42 8.87 -25.06
C THR A 100 -16.92 8.56 -25.21
N SER A 101 -16.02 9.53 -24.96
CA SER A 101 -14.57 9.25 -24.91
C SER A 101 -14.28 8.08 -23.98
N GLU A 102 -13.38 7.20 -24.38
CA GLU A 102 -13.04 5.99 -23.64
C GLU A 102 -11.65 6.10 -23.02
N ARG A 103 -11.49 5.56 -21.81
CA ARG A 103 -10.18 5.36 -21.19
C ARG A 103 -10.14 4.08 -20.37
N LYS A 104 -8.93 3.62 -20.05
CA LYS A 104 -8.68 2.53 -19.11
C LYS A 104 -7.86 3.04 -17.93
N LYS A 105 -8.24 2.64 -16.72
CA LYS A 105 -7.54 2.94 -15.47
C LYS A 105 -7.10 1.63 -14.83
N ALA A 106 -5.83 1.50 -14.47
CA ALA A 106 -5.38 0.44 -13.57
C ALA A 106 -5.49 0.90 -12.11
N ASN A 107 -5.97 0.04 -11.22
CA ASN A 107 -5.97 0.24 -9.77
C ASN A 107 -5.11 -0.83 -9.11
N PHE A 108 -4.31 -0.44 -8.12
CA PHE A 108 -3.39 -1.31 -7.39
C PHE A 108 -3.72 -1.23 -5.90
N HIS A 109 -4.36 -2.24 -5.34
CA HIS A 109 -4.72 -2.27 -3.92
C HIS A 109 -3.72 -3.11 -3.15
N PHE A 110 -2.83 -2.46 -2.39
CA PHE A 110 -1.83 -3.13 -1.55
C PHE A 110 -2.44 -3.44 -0.18
N SER A 111 -2.62 -4.72 0.13
CA SER A 111 -3.06 -5.18 1.45
C SER A 111 -1.88 -5.46 2.40
N SER A 112 -0.67 -5.56 1.86
CA SER A 112 0.59 -5.67 2.61
C SER A 112 1.77 -5.29 1.71
N SER A 113 2.99 -5.30 2.24
CA SER A 113 4.23 -5.16 1.45
C SER A 113 4.50 -6.33 0.47
N SER A 114 3.68 -7.39 0.51
CA SER A 114 3.82 -8.62 -0.28
C SER A 114 2.53 -9.09 -0.97
N SER A 115 1.41 -8.36 -0.84
CA SER A 115 0.12 -8.71 -1.48
C SER A 115 -0.55 -7.48 -2.10
N CYS A 116 -0.95 -7.60 -3.37
CA CYS A 116 -1.58 -6.54 -4.15
C CYS A 116 -2.67 -7.08 -5.08
N ASP A 117 -3.89 -6.56 -4.99
CA ASP A 117 -4.93 -6.84 -5.98
C ASP A 117 -4.92 -5.78 -7.09
N VAL A 118 -4.87 -6.24 -8.35
CA VAL A 118 -4.89 -5.34 -9.51
C VAL A 118 -6.20 -5.49 -10.28
N THR A 119 -6.83 -4.36 -10.56
CA THR A 119 -8.03 -4.29 -11.42
C THR A 119 -7.86 -3.26 -12.53
N ILE A 120 -8.51 -3.48 -13.67
CA ILE A 120 -8.65 -2.50 -14.74
C ILE A 120 -10.10 -2.02 -14.78
N GLU A 121 -10.30 -0.70 -14.72
CA GLU A 121 -11.57 -0.06 -15.01
C GLU A 121 -11.60 0.45 -16.45
N GLU A 122 -12.65 0.09 -17.18
CA GLU A 122 -12.99 0.70 -18.47
C GLU A 122 -14.01 1.80 -18.22
N GLN A 123 -13.68 3.04 -18.61
CA GLN A 123 -14.47 4.22 -18.29
C GLN A 123 -14.89 4.97 -19.55
N LYS A 124 -16.08 5.58 -19.50
CA LYS A 124 -16.61 6.47 -20.53
C LYS A 124 -16.86 7.85 -19.96
N TYR A 125 -16.54 8.88 -20.74
CA TYR A 125 -16.82 10.26 -20.37
C TYR A 125 -18.28 10.61 -20.68
N SER A 126 -18.94 11.24 -19.71
CA SER A 126 -20.32 11.70 -19.80
C SER A 126 -20.36 13.20 -19.49
N GLY A 127 -20.99 13.97 -20.37
CA GLY A 127 -21.11 15.43 -20.28
C GLY A 127 -20.12 16.18 -21.17
N THR A 128 -19.97 17.47 -20.88
CA THR A 128 -19.13 18.40 -21.67
C THR A 128 -17.94 18.84 -20.85
N PHE A 129 -16.73 18.72 -21.41
CA PHE A 129 -15.51 19.19 -20.77
C PHE A 129 -15.57 20.71 -20.48
N PRO A 130 -15.08 21.18 -19.31
CA PRO A 130 -14.42 20.43 -18.24
C PRO A 130 -15.36 19.85 -17.16
N ASN A 131 -16.67 20.00 -17.32
CA ASN A 131 -17.66 19.71 -16.27
C ASN A 131 -18.25 18.29 -16.32
N GLY A 132 -17.99 17.54 -17.38
CA GLY A 132 -18.37 16.13 -17.46
C GLY A 132 -17.47 15.24 -16.60
N GLU A 133 -17.88 14.00 -16.43
CA GLU A 133 -17.24 13.04 -15.53
C GLU A 133 -16.93 11.71 -16.23
N TRP A 134 -15.88 11.05 -15.77
CA TRP A 134 -15.57 9.69 -16.19
C TRP A 134 -16.37 8.68 -15.36
N GLN A 135 -17.18 7.88 -16.04
CA GLN A 135 -18.05 6.89 -15.44
C GLN A 135 -17.50 5.48 -15.68
N THR A 136 -17.30 4.70 -14.63
CA THR A 136 -16.86 3.31 -14.73
C THR A 136 -17.96 2.44 -15.32
N GLN A 137 -17.67 1.85 -16.48
CA GLN A 137 -18.58 0.97 -17.19
C GLN A 137 -18.36 -0.49 -16.79
N LYS A 138 -17.10 -0.84 -16.53
CA LYS A 138 -16.69 -2.21 -16.24
C LYS A 138 -15.43 -2.22 -15.39
N THR A 139 -15.37 -3.16 -14.43
CA THR A 139 -14.16 -3.46 -13.66
C THR A 139 -13.73 -4.90 -13.96
N ILE A 140 -12.46 -5.08 -14.30
CA ILE A 140 -11.86 -6.35 -14.70
C ILE A 140 -10.79 -6.72 -13.67
N PRO A 141 -10.97 -7.79 -12.89
CA PRO A 141 -9.91 -8.33 -12.05
C PRO A 141 -8.77 -8.86 -12.92
N VAL A 142 -7.54 -8.39 -12.68
CA VAL A 142 -6.34 -8.90 -13.35
C VAL A 142 -5.76 -10.07 -12.57
N GLY A 143 -5.70 -9.93 -11.25
CA GLY A 143 -5.18 -10.96 -10.36
C GLY A 143 -4.69 -10.40 -9.03
N ASN A 144 -4.36 -11.32 -8.13
CA ASN A 144 -3.62 -11.05 -6.91
C ASN A 144 -2.13 -11.24 -7.20
N PHE A 145 -1.34 -10.20 -6.94
CA PHE A 145 0.09 -10.12 -7.20
C PHE A 145 0.86 -10.21 -5.89
N THR A 146 1.98 -10.92 -5.92
CA THR A 146 2.87 -11.08 -4.77
C THR A 146 4.30 -10.66 -5.10
N LYS A 147 5.05 -10.33 -4.05
CA LYS A 147 6.47 -9.99 -4.09
C LYS A 147 7.23 -10.72 -2.99
#